data_AF-A0A9P7N7U3-F1
#
_entry.id   AF-A0A9P7N7U3-F1
#
_cell.length_a   1.000
_cell.length_b   1.000
_cell.length_c   1.000
_cell.angle_alpha   90.00
_cell.angle_beta   90.00
_cell.angle_gamma   90.00
#
_symmetry.space_group_name_H-M   'P 1'
#
loop_
_entity.id
_entity.type
_entity.pdbx_description
1 polymer ?
#
loop_
_entity_poly.entity_id
_entity_poly.type
_entity_poly.pdbx_seq_one_letter_code
_entity_poly.pdbx_strand_id
1 'polypeptide(L)'
;MACGDIFAKPIDTKAPPSNIPRRHDHPVPREGIKSTVPLQTNKFYSNLFLGDQRGPAFTFPYSVSWAGGKGAGGSWGLACSHIEEHQRVFGKEKYDGASSYYLNPVGIHSMILSAKELGCETTVSTDMMTAFSVTVHLSKNKTAAPAVSFPLVQGMAYLSARYDGSVPLIQSNVFFKAVSRATHDPKEHVTKYNFHLEDGTTWRVYAYRTKGEELDLKIINNSLAESKNAFYGIIQVCKDPGTKGSEDLLDDGAGIYPTTLSLSGSVSGKEGTYSFAFEKDGHQLGHLYIYALPHHLSSFDGETMKRVRSVRLLSPTKGPATLVRGTEWTMVERHMPTDMDFAPWHPEKGSLKCLSDKAKSTIRAAAAKELSQNIVAQTNLDS
;
A
#
# COMPACT_ATOMS: atom_id res chain seq x y z
N MET A 1 -30.43 17.74 0.43
CA MET A 1 -29.98 17.07 1.66
C MET A 1 -28.95 16.04 1.26
N ALA A 2 -27.76 16.03 1.85
CA ALA A 2 -26.81 14.94 1.63
C ALA A 2 -27.48 13.63 2.05
N CYS A 3 -27.44 12.61 1.19
CA CYS A 3 -27.81 11.26 1.60
C CYS A 3 -26.89 10.85 2.76
N GLY A 4 -27.40 10.07 3.72
CA GLY A 4 -26.55 9.49 4.78
C GLY A 4 -25.43 8.64 4.18
N ASP A 5 -24.51 8.15 5.03
CA ASP A 5 -23.35 7.39 4.56
C ASP A 5 -23.76 6.21 3.64
N ILE A 6 -23.30 6.24 2.39
CA ILE A 6 -23.65 5.26 1.35
C ILE A 6 -23.07 3.88 1.65
N PHE A 7 -22.10 3.79 2.57
CA PHE A 7 -21.51 2.53 3.02
C PHE A 7 -22.17 1.96 4.29
N ALA A 8 -23.10 2.70 4.91
CA ALA A 8 -23.68 2.30 6.19
C ALA A 8 -24.68 1.14 6.10
N LYS A 9 -25.17 0.79 4.90
CA LYS A 9 -26.17 -0.26 4.72
C LYS A 9 -25.78 -1.23 3.61
N PRO A 10 -25.97 -2.55 3.81
CA PRO A 10 -25.80 -3.52 2.75
C PRO A 10 -26.90 -3.36 1.69
N ILE A 11 -26.62 -3.80 0.46
CA ILE A 11 -27.62 -3.89 -0.62
C ILE A 11 -28.68 -4.94 -0.27
N ASP A 12 -28.25 -6.13 0.15
CA ASP A 12 -29.10 -7.22 0.63
C ASP A 12 -28.28 -8.09 1.61
N THR A 13 -28.96 -8.78 2.52
CA THR A 13 -28.38 -9.75 3.46
C THR A 13 -28.90 -11.18 3.23
N LYS A 14 -29.80 -11.36 2.26
CA LYS A 14 -30.28 -12.69 1.86
C LYS A 14 -29.14 -13.54 1.31
N ALA A 15 -29.25 -14.85 1.53
CA ALA A 15 -28.31 -15.80 0.97
C ALA A 15 -28.40 -15.85 -0.56
N PRO A 16 -27.32 -16.27 -1.26
CA PRO A 16 -27.38 -16.50 -2.70
C PRO A 16 -28.50 -17.49 -3.08
N PRO A 17 -29.06 -17.37 -4.30
CA PRO A 17 -30.05 -18.28 -4.85
C PRO A 17 -29.67 -19.75 -4.70
N SER A 18 -30.66 -20.62 -4.44
CA SER A 18 -30.43 -22.05 -4.17
C SER A 18 -29.88 -22.86 -5.34
N ASN A 19 -29.96 -22.34 -6.57
CA ASN A 19 -29.35 -22.93 -7.75
C ASN A 19 -27.82 -22.76 -7.81
N ILE A 20 -27.23 -21.97 -6.91
CA ILE A 20 -25.78 -21.88 -6.74
C ILE A 20 -25.36 -22.89 -5.65
N PRO A 21 -24.67 -23.98 -6.00
CA PRO A 21 -24.25 -24.98 -5.02
C PRO A 21 -23.33 -24.36 -3.96
N ARG A 22 -23.54 -24.75 -2.71
CA ARG A 22 -22.69 -24.31 -1.59
C ARG A 22 -21.59 -25.33 -1.33
N ARG A 23 -20.42 -24.81 -0.96
CA ARG A 23 -19.28 -25.60 -0.50
C ARG A 23 -18.77 -25.01 0.80
N HIS A 24 -18.26 -25.86 1.67
CA HIS A 24 -17.67 -25.46 2.97
C HIS A 24 -16.15 -25.33 2.91
N ASP A 25 -15.56 -25.68 1.76
CA ASP A 25 -14.13 -25.65 1.50
C ASP A 25 -13.77 -24.61 0.43
N HIS A 26 -12.50 -24.22 0.43
CA HIS A 26 -11.87 -23.46 -0.64
C HIS A 26 -10.59 -24.23 -1.05
N PRO A 27 -10.31 -24.42 -2.35
CA PRO A 27 -9.20 -25.26 -2.79
C PRO A 27 -7.83 -24.70 -2.41
N VAL A 28 -7.74 -23.39 -2.15
CA VAL A 28 -6.53 -22.73 -1.64
C VAL A 28 -6.60 -22.62 -0.11
N PRO A 29 -5.59 -23.13 0.62
CA PRO A 29 -5.56 -23.08 2.09
C PRO A 29 -5.38 -21.65 2.62
N ARG A 30 -5.78 -21.43 3.88
CA ARG A 30 -5.61 -20.16 4.60
C ARG A 30 -4.23 -20.04 5.24
N GLU A 31 -3.17 -20.07 4.42
CA GLU A 31 -1.79 -19.97 4.88
C GLU A 31 -1.56 -18.66 5.65
N GLY A 32 -1.00 -18.71 6.86
CA GLY A 32 -0.63 -17.51 7.62
C GLY A 32 -1.78 -16.59 8.07
N ILE A 33 -3.05 -16.90 7.80
CA ILE A 33 -4.18 -16.03 8.18
C ILE A 33 -4.70 -16.41 9.57
N LYS A 34 -4.62 -15.50 10.55
CA LYS A 34 -5.15 -15.75 11.90
C LYS A 34 -6.67 -15.56 12.02
N SER A 35 -7.26 -14.73 11.17
CA SER A 35 -8.70 -14.46 11.18
C SER A 35 -9.50 -15.68 10.75
N THR A 36 -10.59 -15.98 11.45
CA THR A 36 -11.53 -17.07 11.14
C THR A 36 -12.78 -16.62 10.39
N VAL A 37 -12.99 -15.30 10.23
CA VAL A 37 -14.14 -14.74 9.52
C VAL A 37 -13.92 -14.75 8.00
N PRO A 38 -14.98 -14.59 7.19
CA PRO A 38 -14.85 -14.34 5.76
C PRO A 38 -13.93 -13.15 5.50
N LEU A 39 -13.00 -13.31 4.55
CA LEU A 39 -12.04 -12.27 4.19
C LEU A 39 -12.28 -11.84 2.75
N GLN A 40 -11.99 -10.57 2.50
CA GLN A 40 -12.00 -10.03 1.15
C GLN A 40 -10.81 -10.60 0.35
N THR A 41 -11.02 -10.94 -0.90
CA THR A 41 -9.96 -11.32 -1.85
C THR A 41 -9.46 -10.10 -2.63
N ASN A 42 -8.48 -10.30 -3.53
CA ASN A 42 -7.97 -9.27 -4.45
C ASN A 42 -7.42 -8.03 -3.72
N LYS A 43 -6.66 -8.23 -2.64
CA LYS A 43 -6.07 -7.15 -1.84
C LYS A 43 -4.59 -6.95 -2.13
N PHE A 44 -4.10 -5.73 -1.91
CA PHE A 44 -2.72 -5.36 -2.21
C PHE A 44 -1.67 -6.20 -1.47
N TYR A 45 -2.08 -6.83 -0.36
CA TYR A 45 -1.26 -7.64 0.53
C TYR A 45 -1.47 -9.15 0.37
N SER A 46 -2.25 -9.61 -0.63
CA SER A 46 -2.56 -11.04 -0.78
C SER A 46 -1.32 -11.93 -0.94
N ASN A 47 -0.23 -11.40 -1.51
CA ASN A 47 1.03 -12.13 -1.62
C ASN A 47 1.69 -12.49 -0.28
N LEU A 48 1.21 -11.96 0.85
CA LEU A 48 1.73 -12.27 2.19
C LEU A 48 1.06 -13.49 2.84
N PHE A 49 0.04 -14.05 2.19
CA PHE A 49 -0.66 -15.28 2.62
C PHE A 49 -0.99 -16.22 1.45
N LEU A 50 -0.45 -15.96 0.27
CA LEU A 50 -0.59 -16.81 -0.92
C LEU A 50 0.77 -17.34 -1.36
N GLY A 51 0.76 -18.49 -2.03
CA GLY A 51 1.97 -19.12 -2.55
C GLY A 51 2.98 -19.37 -1.43
N ASP A 52 4.22 -18.93 -1.63
CA ASP A 52 5.30 -19.04 -0.65
C ASP A 52 5.41 -17.82 0.28
N GLN A 53 4.44 -16.90 0.23
CA GLN A 53 4.39 -15.65 1.00
C GLN A 53 5.52 -14.63 0.70
N ARG A 54 6.34 -14.85 -0.35
CA ARG A 54 7.49 -14.00 -0.68
C ARG A 54 7.21 -12.97 -1.77
N GLY A 55 6.05 -13.05 -2.43
CA GLY A 55 5.65 -12.07 -3.43
C GLY A 55 5.50 -10.66 -2.82
N PRO A 56 5.76 -9.59 -3.59
CA PRO A 56 5.67 -8.23 -3.08
C PRO A 56 4.22 -7.81 -2.82
N ALA A 57 4.01 -7.08 -1.73
CA ALA A 57 2.81 -6.29 -1.45
C ALA A 57 3.11 -4.81 -1.71
N PHE A 58 2.24 -4.13 -2.46
CA PHE A 58 2.47 -2.75 -2.88
C PHE A 58 1.62 -1.78 -2.05
N THR A 59 2.23 -1.17 -1.03
CA THR A 59 1.57 -0.15 -0.19
C THR A 59 1.56 1.22 -0.88
N PHE A 60 2.51 1.47 -1.77
CA PHE A 60 2.81 2.75 -2.43
C PHE A 60 3.23 3.87 -1.45
N PRO A 61 4.34 4.60 -1.72
CA PRO A 61 5.27 4.41 -2.84
C PRO A 61 6.14 3.15 -2.70
N TYR A 62 6.17 2.56 -1.51
CA TYR A 62 6.96 1.36 -1.23
C TYR A 62 6.28 0.07 -1.71
N SER A 63 7.10 -0.94 -1.91
CA SER A 63 6.69 -2.33 -1.89
C SER A 63 7.40 -3.07 -0.75
N VAL A 64 6.72 -4.04 -0.15
CA VAL A 64 7.29 -4.88 0.90
C VAL A 64 7.21 -6.35 0.54
N SER A 65 8.19 -7.14 0.96
CA SER A 65 8.21 -8.59 0.73
C SER A 65 8.92 -9.28 1.87
N TRP A 66 8.43 -10.46 2.26
CA TRP A 66 9.18 -11.30 3.21
C TRP A 66 10.39 -11.90 2.51
N ALA A 67 11.58 -11.69 3.09
CA ALA A 67 12.83 -12.10 2.45
C ALA A 67 13.07 -13.63 2.49
N GLY A 68 12.50 -14.34 3.47
CA GLY A 68 12.48 -15.81 3.52
C GLY A 68 13.84 -16.50 3.42
N GLY A 69 14.89 -15.88 3.95
CA GLY A 69 16.26 -16.40 3.90
C GLY A 69 16.93 -16.31 2.52
N LYS A 70 16.38 -15.50 1.61
CA LYS A 70 16.88 -15.33 0.24
C LYS A 70 17.53 -13.97 0.00
N GLY A 71 18.20 -13.83 -1.15
CA GLY A 71 18.95 -12.64 -1.53
C GLY A 71 20.32 -12.56 -0.87
N ALA A 72 21.08 -11.52 -1.18
CA ALA A 72 22.48 -11.37 -0.77
C ALA A 72 22.68 -11.38 0.75
N GLY A 73 21.75 -10.82 1.52
CA GLY A 73 21.80 -10.75 2.97
C GLY A 73 21.18 -11.93 3.72
N GLY A 74 20.58 -12.92 3.03
CA GLY A 74 19.97 -14.11 3.65
C GLY A 74 18.96 -13.81 4.76
N SER A 75 18.30 -12.65 4.72
CA SER A 75 17.47 -12.15 5.82
C SER A 75 16.15 -12.91 5.94
N TRP A 76 15.63 -13.00 7.17
CA TRP A 76 14.30 -13.51 7.48
C TRP A 76 13.29 -12.40 7.78
N GLY A 77 13.69 -11.14 7.64
CA GLY A 77 12.87 -9.96 7.91
C GLY A 77 11.91 -9.58 6.78
N LEU A 78 11.23 -8.46 7.00
CA LEU A 78 10.39 -7.82 5.99
C LEU A 78 11.21 -6.74 5.26
N ALA A 79 11.39 -6.94 3.96
CA ALA A 79 12.09 -6.01 3.10
C ALA A 79 11.16 -4.87 2.68
N CYS A 80 11.73 -3.67 2.57
CA CYS A 80 11.14 -2.47 1.99
C CYS A 80 11.95 -2.08 0.75
N SER A 81 11.24 -1.76 -0.33
CA SER A 81 11.82 -1.33 -1.60
C SER A 81 11.15 -0.06 -2.09
N HIS A 82 11.93 0.79 -2.74
CA HIS A 82 11.44 1.90 -3.53
C HIS A 82 12.22 1.96 -4.85
N ILE A 83 11.51 1.93 -5.97
CA ILE A 83 12.10 1.96 -7.31
C ILE A 83 12.11 3.39 -7.86
N GLU A 84 13.27 3.83 -8.35
CA GLU A 84 13.42 5.13 -9.02
C GLU A 84 13.14 5.04 -10.52
N GLU A 85 12.87 6.19 -11.14
CA GLU A 85 12.56 6.27 -12.56
C GLU A 85 13.66 5.66 -13.45
N HIS A 86 14.92 5.93 -13.12
CA HIS A 86 16.07 5.42 -13.88
C HIS A 86 16.23 3.89 -13.79
N GLN A 87 15.56 3.23 -12.84
CA GLN A 87 15.59 1.77 -12.66
C GLN A 87 14.49 1.06 -13.46
N ARG A 88 13.58 1.80 -14.10
CA ARG A 88 12.54 1.22 -14.96
C ARG A 88 13.18 0.58 -16.18
N VAL A 89 12.62 -0.56 -16.58
CA VAL A 89 13.02 -1.25 -17.81
C VAL A 89 11.89 -1.11 -18.82
N PHE A 90 12.22 -0.66 -20.02
CA PHE A 90 11.28 -0.53 -21.13
C PHE A 90 11.47 -1.68 -22.12
N GLY A 91 10.35 -2.19 -22.61
CA GLY A 91 10.33 -3.19 -23.67
C GLY A 91 10.73 -2.59 -25.03
N LYS A 92 10.83 -3.45 -26.03
CA LYS A 92 11.14 -3.05 -27.42
C LYS A 92 10.17 -1.97 -27.90
N GLU A 93 10.70 -1.00 -28.63
CA GLU A 93 9.96 0.08 -29.30
C GLU A 93 9.04 -0.48 -30.39
N LYS A 94 7.83 0.06 -30.48
CA LYS A 94 6.83 -0.23 -31.52
C LYS A 94 7.05 0.69 -32.74
N TYR A 95 6.27 0.47 -33.79
CA TYR A 95 6.38 1.23 -35.06
C TYR A 95 6.11 2.74 -34.92
N ASP A 96 5.47 3.16 -33.83
CA ASP A 96 5.08 4.54 -33.52
C ASP A 96 6.01 5.22 -32.50
N GLY A 97 7.11 4.58 -32.12
CA GLY A 97 8.06 5.10 -31.13
C GLY A 97 7.69 4.80 -29.68
N ALA A 98 6.56 4.15 -29.42
CA ALA A 98 6.15 3.80 -28.06
C ALA A 98 6.80 2.50 -27.56
N SER A 99 7.21 2.47 -26.29
CA SER A 99 7.65 1.23 -25.64
C SER A 99 6.49 0.23 -25.54
N SER A 100 6.76 -1.04 -25.84
CA SER A 100 5.72 -2.09 -25.78
C SER A 100 5.20 -2.38 -24.37
N TYR A 101 6.04 -2.19 -23.36
CA TYR A 101 5.72 -2.22 -21.94
C TYR A 101 6.78 -1.44 -21.16
N TYR A 102 6.52 -1.21 -19.88
CA TYR A 102 7.57 -0.93 -18.91
C TYR A 102 7.35 -1.81 -17.68
N LEU A 103 8.43 -2.07 -16.95
CA LEU A 103 8.38 -2.75 -15.66
C LEU A 103 9.25 -2.03 -14.64
N ASN A 104 8.91 -2.24 -13.37
CA ASN A 104 9.77 -1.87 -12.25
C ASN A 104 10.38 -3.17 -11.71
N PRO A 105 11.70 -3.23 -11.49
CA PRO A 105 12.32 -4.43 -10.95
C PRO A 105 11.75 -4.78 -9.58
N VAL A 106 11.62 -6.08 -9.32
CA VAL A 106 11.29 -6.63 -8.00
C VAL A 106 12.53 -7.29 -7.40
N GLY A 107 12.55 -7.51 -6.09
CA GLY A 107 13.66 -8.18 -5.40
C GLY A 107 14.82 -7.27 -4.99
N ILE A 108 14.75 -5.96 -5.28
CA ILE A 108 15.65 -4.97 -4.68
C ILE A 108 15.19 -4.72 -3.24
N HIS A 109 15.95 -5.19 -2.26
CA HIS A 109 15.64 -4.98 -0.85
C HIS A 109 16.51 -3.85 -0.29
N SER A 110 16.03 -2.60 -0.44
CA SER A 110 16.77 -1.40 -0.04
C SER A 110 17.03 -1.37 1.46
N MET A 111 15.99 -1.60 2.28
CA MET A 111 16.08 -1.71 3.73
C MET A 111 15.26 -2.92 4.19
N ILE A 112 15.76 -3.67 5.16
CA ILE A 112 15.09 -4.85 5.71
C ILE A 112 15.07 -4.72 7.23
N LEU A 113 13.90 -4.86 7.82
CA LEU A 113 13.72 -4.90 9.27
C LEU A 113 13.49 -6.36 9.69
N SER A 114 14.38 -6.87 10.55
CA SER A 114 14.40 -8.26 11.02
C SER A 114 14.74 -8.33 12.51
N ALA A 115 14.80 -9.53 13.05
CA ALA A 115 15.17 -9.77 14.45
C ALA A 115 16.13 -10.96 14.54
N LYS A 116 17.05 -10.93 15.52
CA LYS A 116 18.07 -11.97 15.72
C LYS A 116 17.47 -13.35 16.02
N GLU A 117 16.26 -13.37 16.53
CA GLU A 117 15.50 -14.56 16.89
C GLU A 117 14.93 -15.29 15.66
N LEU A 118 14.89 -14.62 14.49
CA LEU A 118 14.38 -15.19 13.25
C LEU A 118 15.45 -16.04 12.55
N GLY A 119 15.00 -17.12 11.90
CA GLY A 119 15.86 -18.09 11.23
C GLY A 119 15.09 -18.96 10.24
N CYS A 120 15.63 -20.13 9.88
CA CYS A 120 15.03 -21.03 8.88
C CYS A 120 13.63 -21.56 9.21
N GLU A 121 13.22 -21.50 10.47
CA GLU A 121 11.88 -21.89 10.92
C GLU A 121 10.87 -20.73 10.93
N THR A 122 11.29 -19.53 10.50
CA THR A 122 10.46 -18.32 10.55
C THR A 122 9.14 -18.52 9.83
N THR A 123 8.05 -18.08 10.46
CA THR A 123 6.72 -18.13 9.89
C THR A 123 6.14 -16.74 9.73
N VAL A 124 5.45 -16.51 8.60
CA VAL A 124 4.70 -15.29 8.33
C VAL A 124 3.24 -15.52 8.67
N SER A 125 2.66 -14.63 9.47
CA SER A 125 1.22 -14.60 9.69
C SER A 125 0.65 -13.19 9.58
N THR A 126 -0.66 -13.08 9.33
CA THR A 126 -1.37 -11.82 9.14
C THR A 126 -2.66 -11.77 9.95
N ASP A 127 -2.97 -10.61 10.51
CA ASP A 127 -4.26 -10.27 11.11
C ASP A 127 -4.65 -8.81 10.83
N MET A 128 -5.72 -8.33 11.49
CA MET A 128 -6.26 -6.97 11.33
C MET A 128 -6.46 -6.56 9.85
N MET A 129 -6.94 -7.51 9.05
CA MET A 129 -7.05 -7.36 7.60
C MET A 129 -8.28 -6.54 7.22
N THR A 130 -8.09 -5.43 6.49
CA THR A 130 -9.14 -4.58 5.95
C THR A 130 -8.94 -4.36 4.45
N ALA A 131 -9.81 -3.57 3.79
CA ALA A 131 -9.58 -3.22 2.40
C ALA A 131 -8.28 -2.43 2.16
N PHE A 132 -7.76 -1.76 3.19
CA PHE A 132 -6.68 -0.77 3.11
C PHE A 132 -5.47 -1.07 4.00
N SER A 133 -5.57 -2.08 4.86
CA SER A 133 -4.53 -2.42 5.82
C SER A 133 -4.43 -3.92 6.13
N VAL A 134 -3.27 -4.32 6.65
CA VAL A 134 -3.01 -5.63 7.24
C VAL A 134 -1.88 -5.50 8.26
N THR A 135 -1.90 -6.28 9.33
CA THR A 135 -0.72 -6.44 10.20
C THR A 135 -0.03 -7.75 9.88
N VAL A 136 1.27 -7.69 9.61
CA VAL A 136 2.13 -8.85 9.36
C VAL A 136 2.93 -9.17 10.60
N HIS A 137 3.10 -10.44 10.92
CA HIS A 137 3.94 -10.91 12.02
C HIS A 137 4.99 -11.89 11.51
N LEU A 138 6.21 -11.70 11.99
CA LEU A 138 7.29 -12.67 11.82
C LEU A 138 7.57 -13.30 13.18
N SER A 139 7.35 -14.60 13.27
CA SER A 139 7.65 -15.40 14.47
C SER A 139 8.79 -16.36 14.17
N LYS A 140 9.61 -16.67 15.18
CA LYS A 140 10.71 -17.65 15.06
C LYS A 140 10.24 -19.00 14.51
N ASN A 141 9.03 -19.42 14.87
CA ASN A 141 8.33 -20.61 14.40
C ASN A 141 6.82 -20.49 14.66
N LYS A 142 6.05 -21.52 14.30
CA LYS A 142 4.57 -21.54 14.36
C LYS A 142 3.98 -21.29 15.75
N THR A 143 4.71 -21.60 16.83
CA THR A 143 4.20 -21.51 18.21
C THR A 143 4.76 -20.32 18.99
N ALA A 144 5.81 -19.69 18.49
CA ALA A 144 6.41 -18.53 19.13
C ALA A 144 5.56 -17.26 18.95
N ALA A 145 5.58 -16.41 19.98
CA ALA A 145 5.10 -15.04 19.85
C ALA A 145 5.84 -14.30 18.70
N PRO A 146 5.21 -13.30 18.06
CA PRO A 146 5.88 -12.48 17.05
C PRO A 146 7.16 -11.85 17.59
N ALA A 147 8.27 -12.05 16.91
CA ALA A 147 9.51 -11.32 17.20
C ALA A 147 9.40 -9.86 16.74
N VAL A 148 8.67 -9.64 15.64
CA VAL A 148 8.39 -8.31 15.09
C VAL A 148 7.04 -8.31 14.36
N SER A 149 6.31 -7.19 14.46
CA SER A 149 5.01 -6.98 13.78
C SER A 149 5.01 -5.71 12.94
N PHE A 150 4.39 -5.74 11.77
CA PHE A 150 4.38 -4.65 10.78
C PHE A 150 2.94 -4.27 10.43
N PRO A 151 2.40 -3.16 10.96
CA PRO A 151 1.17 -2.60 10.44
C PRO A 151 1.45 -2.00 9.04
N LEU A 152 0.79 -2.54 8.02
CA LEU A 152 0.90 -2.07 6.65
C LEU A 152 -0.40 -1.38 6.25
N VAL A 153 -0.29 -0.13 5.80
CA VAL A 153 -1.42 0.67 5.30
C VAL A 153 -1.04 1.24 3.94
N GLN A 154 -2.00 1.30 3.00
CA GLN A 154 -1.75 1.94 1.71
C GLN A 154 -1.37 3.42 1.90
N GLY A 155 -0.33 3.87 1.22
CA GLY A 155 0.22 5.21 1.35
C GLY A 155 1.15 5.42 2.54
N MET A 156 1.47 4.40 3.36
CA MET A 156 2.33 4.61 4.53
C MET A 156 3.65 5.31 4.19
N ALA A 157 3.99 6.37 4.93
CA ALA A 157 5.23 7.13 4.72
C ALA A 157 6.49 6.39 5.23
N TYR A 158 6.28 5.45 6.16
CA TYR A 158 7.32 4.65 6.78
C TYR A 158 6.89 3.18 6.79
N LEU A 159 7.81 2.26 6.54
CA LEU A 159 7.63 0.89 7.02
C LEU A 159 7.91 0.91 8.52
N SER A 160 6.89 0.55 9.32
CA SER A 160 6.98 0.55 10.78
C SER A 160 7.02 -0.89 11.33
N ALA A 161 7.91 -1.14 12.28
CA ALA A 161 8.16 -2.44 12.88
C ALA A 161 8.07 -2.35 14.41
N ARG A 162 7.13 -3.09 15.00
CA ARG A 162 6.93 -3.15 16.44
C ARG A 162 7.69 -4.32 17.05
N TYR A 163 8.54 -4.00 18.01
CA TYR A 163 9.31 -4.93 18.81
C TYR A 163 8.83 -4.91 20.26
N ASP A 164 8.70 -6.09 20.86
CA ASP A 164 8.45 -6.25 22.29
C ASP A 164 9.52 -7.16 22.91
N GLY A 165 10.79 -6.75 22.78
CA GLY A 165 11.91 -7.41 23.45
C GLY A 165 12.74 -8.36 22.59
N SER A 166 12.52 -8.36 21.27
CA SER A 166 13.45 -9.00 20.33
C SER A 166 14.63 -8.09 20.03
N VAL A 167 15.74 -8.62 19.50
CA VAL A 167 16.94 -7.85 19.12
C VAL A 167 16.84 -7.44 17.65
N PRO A 168 16.60 -6.15 17.32
CA PRO A 168 16.47 -5.70 15.94
C PRO A 168 17.74 -5.92 15.11
N LEU A 169 17.52 -6.34 13.86
CA LEU A 169 18.51 -6.32 12.79
C LEU A 169 18.01 -5.40 11.68
N ILE A 170 18.83 -4.43 11.28
CA ILE A 170 18.58 -3.57 10.13
C ILE A 170 19.56 -4.00 9.04
N GLN A 171 19.03 -4.44 7.91
CA GLN A 171 19.83 -5.02 6.82
C GLN A 171 19.55 -4.35 5.48
N SER A 172 20.44 -4.53 4.51
CA SER A 172 20.25 -4.07 3.14
C SER A 172 20.90 -5.04 2.14
N ASN A 173 20.19 -5.36 1.05
CA ASN A 173 20.79 -6.06 -0.10
C ASN A 173 21.42 -5.09 -1.11
N VAL A 174 21.28 -3.77 -0.90
CA VAL A 174 21.95 -2.71 -1.67
C VAL A 174 23.28 -2.31 -1.04
N PHE A 175 23.52 -2.73 0.21
CA PHE A 175 24.68 -2.40 1.04
C PHE A 175 24.72 -0.94 1.53
N PHE A 176 25.28 -0.78 2.72
CA PHE A 176 25.55 0.48 3.38
C PHE A 176 26.86 1.05 2.86
N LYS A 177 26.78 2.27 2.35
CA LYS A 177 27.95 3.12 2.09
C LYS A 177 28.38 3.84 3.36
N ALA A 178 27.42 4.33 4.15
CA ALA A 178 27.68 4.96 5.44
C ALA A 178 26.45 4.84 6.36
N VAL A 179 26.70 4.70 7.66
CA VAL A 179 25.66 4.75 8.70
C VAL A 179 26.09 5.72 9.79
N SER A 180 25.22 6.68 10.13
CA SER A 180 25.50 7.67 11.18
C SER A 180 24.30 7.87 12.10
N ARG A 181 24.52 7.90 13.41
CA ARG A 181 23.51 8.37 14.38
C ARG A 181 23.45 9.89 14.35
N ALA A 182 22.24 10.45 14.38
CA ALA A 182 22.07 11.90 14.51
C ALA A 182 22.58 12.39 15.87
N THR A 183 23.14 13.59 15.92
CA THR A 183 23.63 14.20 17.17
C THR A 183 22.50 14.77 18.03
N HIS A 184 21.38 15.09 17.39
CA HIS A 184 20.17 15.57 18.05
C HIS A 184 19.02 14.68 17.61
N ASP A 185 18.32 14.14 18.60
CA ASP A 185 17.15 13.32 18.36
C ASP A 185 15.96 14.22 17.97
N PRO A 186 15.15 13.82 16.98
CA PRO A 186 14.05 14.65 16.47
C PRO A 186 12.94 14.88 17.50
N LYS A 187 12.78 13.95 18.45
CA LYS A 187 11.78 13.99 19.53
C LYS A 187 12.34 13.27 20.75
N GLU A 188 11.73 13.53 21.91
CA GLU A 188 12.00 12.76 23.11
C GLU A 188 11.84 11.26 22.85
N HIS A 189 12.83 10.47 23.25
CA HIS A 189 12.84 9.00 23.12
C HIS A 189 12.82 8.47 21.67
N VAL A 190 13.08 9.32 20.67
CA VAL A 190 13.16 8.91 19.26
C VAL A 190 14.60 9.03 18.79
N THR A 191 15.31 7.93 18.69
CA THR A 191 16.66 7.91 18.12
C THR A 191 16.60 7.96 16.59
N LYS A 192 17.47 8.76 15.96
CA LYS A 192 17.59 8.85 14.50
C LYS A 192 18.92 8.33 13.98
N TYR A 193 18.87 7.53 12.91
CA TYR A 193 20.02 7.11 12.12
C TYR A 193 19.80 7.45 10.64
N ASN A 194 20.91 7.77 9.96
CA ASN A 194 20.96 7.97 8.52
C ASN A 194 21.73 6.80 7.91
N PHE A 195 21.10 6.14 6.94
CA PHE A 195 21.68 5.08 6.14
C PHE A 195 21.85 5.59 4.71
N HIS A 196 23.09 5.80 4.30
CA HIS A 196 23.43 6.04 2.90
C HIS A 196 23.77 4.68 2.28
N LEU A 197 23.05 4.31 1.21
CA LEU A 197 23.25 3.04 0.53
C LEU A 197 24.20 3.20 -0.67
N GLU A 198 24.74 2.10 -1.19
CA GLU A 198 25.67 2.14 -2.33
C GLU A 198 25.02 2.60 -3.64
N ASP A 199 23.69 2.54 -3.76
CA ASP A 199 22.94 3.11 -4.89
C ASP A 199 22.79 4.65 -4.81
N GLY A 200 23.39 5.29 -3.80
CA GLY A 200 23.34 6.73 -3.58
C GLY A 200 22.06 7.22 -2.89
N THR A 201 21.13 6.33 -2.56
CA THR A 201 19.90 6.71 -1.85
C THR A 201 20.16 6.92 -0.36
N THR A 202 19.35 7.79 0.25
CA THR A 202 19.37 8.03 1.70
C THR A 202 18.08 7.47 2.31
N TRP A 203 18.24 6.66 3.35
CA TRP A 203 17.16 6.11 4.16
C TRP A 203 17.32 6.60 5.59
N ARG A 204 16.23 7.05 6.19
CA ARG A 204 16.17 7.43 7.60
C ARG A 204 15.61 6.27 8.40
N VAL A 205 16.21 6.04 9.55
CA VAL A 205 15.71 5.10 10.56
C VAL A 205 15.39 5.86 11.82
N TYR A 206 14.14 5.76 12.26
CA TYR A 206 13.67 6.35 13.51
C TYR A 206 13.27 5.23 14.48
N ALA A 207 13.75 5.29 15.70
CA ALA A 207 13.45 4.31 16.73
C ALA A 207 12.81 5.00 17.94
N TYR A 208 11.50 4.88 18.05
CA TYR A 208 10.75 5.37 19.21
C TYR A 208 10.71 4.26 20.28
N ARG A 209 11.42 4.46 21.40
CA ARG A 209 11.37 3.52 22.53
C ARG A 209 10.14 3.77 23.40
N THR A 210 9.51 2.69 23.86
CA THR A 210 8.39 2.76 24.82
C THR A 210 8.81 2.31 26.23
N LYS A 211 9.87 1.51 26.35
CA LYS A 211 10.51 1.12 27.61
C LYS A 211 11.96 0.67 27.35
N GLY A 212 12.77 0.62 28.40
CA GLY A 212 14.16 0.18 28.32
C GLY A 212 15.08 1.19 27.63
N GLU A 213 16.21 0.72 27.11
CA GLU A 213 17.25 1.55 26.49
C GLU A 213 16.84 2.07 25.11
N GLU A 214 17.51 3.14 24.67
CA GLU A 214 17.44 3.62 23.28
C GLU A 214 18.03 2.61 22.29
N LEU A 215 17.67 2.73 21.02
CA LEU A 215 18.25 1.88 19.98
C LEU A 215 19.72 2.26 19.75
N ASP A 216 20.62 1.36 20.15
CA ASP A 216 22.05 1.46 19.90
C ASP A 216 22.49 0.40 18.90
N LEU A 217 22.88 0.83 17.69
CA LEU A 217 23.25 -0.05 16.59
C LEU A 217 24.76 -0.26 16.53
N LYS A 218 25.17 -1.53 16.52
CA LYS A 218 26.51 -1.96 16.12
C LYS A 218 26.50 -2.32 14.64
N ILE A 219 27.32 -1.61 13.84
CA ILE A 219 27.53 -1.98 12.44
C ILE A 219 28.43 -3.21 12.40
N ILE A 220 27.89 -4.33 11.92
CA ILE A 220 28.61 -5.60 11.83
C ILE A 220 29.42 -5.67 10.53
N ASN A 221 28.79 -5.24 9.43
CA ASN A 221 29.39 -5.15 8.10
C ASN A 221 28.57 -4.16 7.25
N ASN A 222 28.87 -4.09 5.95
CA ASN A 222 28.18 -3.22 5.00
C ASN A 222 26.75 -3.69 4.62
N SER A 223 26.18 -4.70 5.26
CA SER A 223 24.81 -5.17 4.98
C SER A 223 23.98 -5.40 6.24
N LEU A 224 24.58 -5.28 7.43
CA LEU A 224 23.96 -5.60 8.71
C LEU A 224 24.38 -4.62 9.81
N ALA A 225 23.38 -3.96 10.39
CA ALA A 225 23.45 -3.25 11.66
C ALA A 225 22.59 -4.01 12.68
N GLU A 226 23.20 -4.40 13.79
CA GLU A 226 22.57 -5.17 14.86
C GLU A 226 22.38 -4.28 16.09
N SER A 227 21.19 -4.30 16.67
CA SER A 227 20.96 -3.66 17.98
C SER A 227 21.80 -4.34 19.05
N LYS A 228 22.47 -3.56 19.90
CA LYS A 228 23.26 -4.11 21.02
C LYS A 228 22.39 -4.80 22.08
N ASN A 229 21.13 -4.37 22.19
CA ASN A 229 20.19 -4.85 23.21
C ASN A 229 18.84 -5.23 22.58
N ALA A 230 18.02 -5.95 23.35
CA ALA A 230 16.59 -6.10 23.06
C ALA A 230 15.90 -4.73 23.00
N PHE A 231 14.98 -4.56 22.05
CA PHE A 231 14.30 -3.28 21.84
C PHE A 231 12.79 -3.39 22.13
N TYR A 232 12.24 -2.34 22.71
CA TYR A 232 10.82 -2.23 23.01
C TYR A 232 10.29 -0.91 22.46
N GLY A 233 9.45 -1.00 21.44
CA GLY A 233 8.93 0.17 20.75
C GLY A 233 8.80 -0.05 19.25
N ILE A 234 8.95 1.02 18.48
CA ILE A 234 8.76 1.04 17.03
C ILE A 234 10.03 1.49 16.34
N ILE A 235 10.47 0.73 15.34
CA ILE A 235 11.49 1.14 14.38
C ILE A 235 10.80 1.43 13.04
N GLN A 236 11.04 2.62 12.50
CA GLN A 236 10.52 3.07 11.22
C GLN A 236 11.65 3.28 10.23
N VAL A 237 11.48 2.79 9.00
CA VAL A 237 12.38 3.10 7.87
C VAL A 237 11.61 3.86 6.80
N CYS A 238 12.23 4.89 6.23
CA CYS A 238 11.68 5.61 5.07
C CYS A 238 12.81 6.11 4.17
N LYS A 239 12.52 6.24 2.88
CA LYS A 239 13.42 6.87 1.92
C LYS A 239 13.27 8.39 2.04
N ASP A 240 14.40 9.07 2.14
CA ASP A 240 14.48 10.52 2.06
C ASP A 240 14.82 10.94 0.62
N PRO A 241 13.93 11.64 -0.10
CA PRO A 241 14.22 12.09 -1.45
C PRO A 241 15.25 13.24 -1.51
N GLY A 242 15.72 13.76 -0.36
CA GLY A 242 16.71 14.84 -0.30
C GLY A 242 16.18 16.19 -0.79
N THR A 243 14.87 16.31 -1.03
CA THR A 243 14.23 17.57 -1.42
C THR A 243 14.20 18.53 -0.24
N LYS A 244 14.32 19.84 -0.48
CA LYS A 244 14.30 20.85 0.58
C LYS A 244 13.14 20.65 1.57
N GLY A 245 13.47 20.49 2.86
CA GLY A 245 12.52 20.32 3.96
C GLY A 245 11.96 18.89 4.11
N SER A 246 12.43 17.89 3.35
CA SER A 246 12.00 16.50 3.53
C SER A 246 12.38 15.96 4.90
N GLU A 247 13.62 16.20 5.34
CA GLU A 247 14.11 15.73 6.64
C GLU A 247 13.26 16.25 7.80
N ASP A 248 12.94 17.54 7.85
CA ASP A 248 12.11 18.13 8.92
C ASP A 248 10.70 17.52 8.97
N LEU A 249 10.10 17.25 7.81
CA LEU A 249 8.79 16.59 7.73
C LEU A 249 8.84 15.13 8.16
N LEU A 250 9.93 14.42 7.83
CA LEU A 250 10.14 13.05 8.25
C LEU A 250 10.40 12.96 9.76
N ASP A 251 11.17 13.91 10.30
CA ASP A 251 11.42 14.06 11.74
C ASP A 251 10.14 14.38 12.51
N ASP A 252 9.27 15.27 11.99
CA ASP A 252 7.95 15.56 12.57
C ASP A 252 7.01 14.34 12.52
N GLY A 253 7.17 13.43 11.57
CA GLY A 253 6.42 12.18 11.50
C GLY A 253 7.01 11.02 12.32
N ALA A 254 8.24 11.15 12.79
CA ALA A 254 8.97 10.07 13.43
C ALA A 254 8.24 9.55 14.69
N GLY A 255 8.15 8.22 14.80
CA GLY A 255 7.43 7.51 15.83
C GLY A 255 5.92 7.40 15.62
N ILE A 256 5.33 7.99 14.57
CA ILE A 256 3.88 7.98 14.29
C ILE A 256 3.60 7.16 13.03
N TYR A 257 2.63 6.25 13.09
CA TYR A 257 2.29 5.40 11.94
C TYR A 257 0.78 5.12 11.85
N PRO A 258 0.27 4.87 10.62
CA PRO A 258 -1.11 4.45 10.45
C PRO A 258 -1.27 2.97 10.80
N THR A 259 -2.41 2.60 11.37
CA THR A 259 -2.76 1.20 11.67
C THR A 259 -3.87 0.69 10.75
N THR A 260 -4.81 1.56 10.39
CA THR A 260 -5.92 1.26 9.47
C THR A 260 -6.53 2.57 8.97
N LEU A 261 -7.54 2.48 8.12
CA LEU A 261 -8.42 3.60 7.78
C LEU A 261 -9.87 3.13 7.65
N SER A 262 -10.79 4.05 7.92
CA SER A 262 -12.22 3.90 7.66
C SER A 262 -12.63 4.75 6.47
N LEU A 263 -13.58 4.23 5.69
CA LEU A 263 -14.17 4.89 4.53
C LEU A 263 -15.61 5.26 4.84
N SER A 264 -15.98 6.50 4.55
CA SER A 264 -17.37 6.98 4.52
C SER A 264 -17.62 7.78 3.24
N GLY A 265 -18.87 7.89 2.83
CA GLY A 265 -19.19 8.69 1.65
C GLY A 265 -20.64 9.13 1.56
N SER A 266 -20.90 10.20 0.84
CA SER A 266 -22.24 10.74 0.62
C SER A 266 -22.38 11.24 -0.81
N VAL A 267 -23.63 11.36 -1.25
CA VAL A 267 -23.96 11.89 -2.57
C VAL A 267 -24.96 13.02 -2.43
N SER A 268 -24.75 14.09 -3.20
CA SER A 268 -25.68 15.20 -3.36
C SER A 268 -25.78 15.59 -4.84
N GLY A 269 -26.88 15.19 -5.50
CA GLY A 269 -27.04 15.43 -6.93
C GLY A 269 -25.95 14.73 -7.76
N LYS A 270 -25.13 15.53 -8.47
CA LYS A 270 -23.99 15.05 -9.26
C LYS A 270 -22.66 15.03 -8.49
N GLU A 271 -22.65 15.52 -7.26
CA GLU A 271 -21.45 15.56 -6.42
C GLU A 271 -21.41 14.35 -5.48
N GLY A 272 -20.33 13.57 -5.57
CA GLY A 272 -19.98 12.54 -4.62
C GLY A 272 -18.89 13.05 -3.69
N THR A 273 -19.00 12.79 -2.40
CA THR A 273 -17.94 13.06 -1.43
C THR A 273 -17.59 11.78 -0.70
N TYR A 274 -16.31 11.48 -0.52
CA TYR A 274 -15.85 10.37 0.31
C TYR A 274 -14.68 10.79 1.17
N SER A 275 -14.58 10.23 2.37
CA SER A 275 -13.52 10.53 3.32
C SER A 275 -12.77 9.28 3.74
N PHE A 276 -11.45 9.41 3.85
CA PHE A 276 -10.59 8.46 4.53
C PHE A 276 -10.24 9.00 5.91
N ALA A 277 -10.65 8.30 6.96
CA ALA A 277 -10.25 8.61 8.33
C ALA A 277 -9.24 7.56 8.82
N PHE A 278 -7.98 7.97 8.92
CA PHE A 278 -6.85 7.13 9.32
C PHE A 278 -6.77 7.02 10.84
N GLU A 279 -6.66 5.78 11.32
CA GLU A 279 -6.25 5.52 12.69
C GLU A 279 -4.72 5.53 12.75
N LYS A 280 -4.18 6.07 13.85
CA LYS A 280 -2.73 6.16 14.08
C LYS A 280 -2.36 5.67 15.46
N ASP A 281 -1.14 5.22 15.59
CA ASP A 281 -0.53 4.82 16.84
C ASP A 281 0.93 5.35 16.92
N GLY A 282 1.56 5.20 18.09
CA GLY A 282 2.94 5.57 18.36
C GLY A 282 3.10 6.86 19.17
N HIS A 283 4.10 7.66 18.81
CA HIS A 283 4.49 8.88 19.53
C HIS A 283 3.35 9.92 19.52
N GLN A 284 3.18 10.65 20.63
CA GLN A 284 2.06 11.59 20.79
C GLN A 284 2.33 12.98 20.18
N LEU A 285 3.59 13.41 20.13
CA LEU A 285 4.00 14.67 19.49
C LEU A 285 4.35 14.47 18.01
N GLY A 286 3.87 15.36 17.15
CA GLY A 286 4.09 15.37 15.70
C GLY A 286 2.83 15.05 14.90
N HIS A 287 2.98 14.73 13.62
CA HIS A 287 1.84 14.46 12.73
C HIS A 287 1.94 13.11 12.01
N LEU A 288 0.78 12.56 11.65
CA LEU A 288 0.71 11.46 10.70
C LEU A 288 0.98 11.99 9.29
N TYR A 289 1.76 11.25 8.51
CA TYR A 289 1.99 11.51 7.09
C TYR A 289 1.68 10.28 6.25
N ILE A 290 0.91 10.48 5.18
CA ILE A 290 0.51 9.44 4.23
C ILE A 290 0.74 9.97 2.81
N TYR A 291 1.27 9.13 1.93
CA TYR A 291 1.46 9.41 0.52
C TYR A 291 0.15 9.26 -0.26
N ALA A 292 -0.29 10.33 -0.89
CA ALA A 292 -1.43 10.39 -1.78
C ALA A 292 -1.01 10.18 -3.24
N LEU A 293 -1.79 9.39 -3.98
CA LEU A 293 -1.59 9.18 -5.42
C LEU A 293 -2.17 10.34 -6.23
N PRO A 294 -1.79 10.51 -7.51
CA PRO A 294 -2.25 11.63 -8.33
C PRO A 294 -3.78 11.81 -8.37
N HIS A 295 -4.54 10.72 -8.44
CA HIS A 295 -6.01 10.80 -8.45
C HIS A 295 -6.62 11.21 -7.11
N HIS A 296 -5.94 10.98 -5.98
CA HIS A 296 -6.35 11.52 -4.69
C HIS A 296 -6.17 13.05 -4.69
N LEU A 297 -5.02 13.54 -5.16
CA LEU A 297 -4.74 14.98 -5.22
C LEU A 297 -5.74 15.72 -6.11
N SER A 298 -6.16 15.11 -7.23
CA SER A 298 -7.15 15.72 -8.12
C SER A 298 -8.55 15.78 -7.52
N SER A 299 -8.87 14.91 -6.56
CA SER A 299 -10.19 14.86 -5.93
C SER A 299 -10.23 15.53 -4.57
N PHE A 300 -9.10 15.85 -3.92
CA PHE A 300 -9.10 16.48 -2.60
C PHE A 300 -9.93 17.77 -2.54
N ASP A 301 -10.66 17.91 -1.43
CA ASP A 301 -11.32 19.16 -1.08
C ASP A 301 -10.30 20.25 -0.70
N GLY A 302 -10.80 21.48 -0.52
CA GLY A 302 -9.95 22.63 -0.22
C GLY A 302 -9.15 22.49 1.08
N GLU A 303 -9.73 21.86 2.12
CA GLU A 303 -9.04 21.69 3.41
C GLU A 303 -7.98 20.59 3.35
N THR A 304 -8.25 19.48 2.66
CA THR A 304 -7.26 18.42 2.46
C THR A 304 -6.10 18.90 1.60
N MET A 305 -6.36 19.71 0.57
CA MET A 305 -5.30 20.28 -0.28
C MET A 305 -4.29 21.15 0.48
N LYS A 306 -4.71 21.89 1.51
CA LYS A 306 -3.80 22.68 2.38
C LYS A 306 -2.80 21.81 3.16
N ARG A 307 -3.09 20.51 3.31
CA ARG A 307 -2.25 19.55 4.04
C ARG A 307 -1.23 18.83 3.16
N VAL A 308 -1.26 19.04 1.84
CA VAL A 308 -0.28 18.50 0.89
C VAL A 308 1.10 19.13 1.13
N ARG A 309 2.16 18.32 1.04
CA ARG A 309 3.56 18.75 1.19
C ARG A 309 4.32 18.51 -0.12
N SER A 310 5.46 19.18 -0.28
CA SER A 310 6.28 19.11 -1.50
C SER A 310 7.02 17.78 -1.69
N VAL A 311 7.13 16.96 -0.64
CA VAL A 311 7.84 15.68 -0.64
C VAL A 311 7.10 14.67 -1.52
N ARG A 312 7.82 14.07 -2.47
CA ARG A 312 7.29 13.10 -3.43
C ARG A 312 8.20 11.90 -3.57
N LEU A 313 7.59 10.74 -3.81
CA LEU A 313 8.25 9.50 -4.16
C LEU A 313 7.48 8.85 -5.31
N LEU A 314 8.17 8.12 -6.19
CA LEU A 314 7.51 7.49 -7.33
C LEU A 314 6.80 6.22 -6.87
N SER A 315 5.55 6.04 -7.28
CA SER A 315 4.94 4.72 -7.25
C SER A 315 5.40 3.92 -8.48
N PRO A 316 5.46 2.57 -8.40
CA PRO A 316 5.80 1.73 -9.55
C PRO A 316 4.91 1.99 -10.78
N THR A 317 3.59 2.16 -10.59
CA THR A 317 2.64 2.19 -11.71
C THR A 317 1.56 3.26 -11.67
N LYS A 318 1.59 4.18 -10.70
CA LYS A 318 0.54 5.19 -10.48
C LYS A 318 1.08 6.62 -10.43
N GLY A 319 2.25 6.87 -11.01
CA GLY A 319 2.88 8.20 -11.02
C GLY A 319 3.47 8.62 -9.66
N PRO A 320 3.80 9.91 -9.47
CA PRO A 320 4.39 10.42 -8.24
C PRO A 320 3.35 10.43 -7.10
N ALA A 321 3.67 9.76 -6.00
CA ALA A 321 2.93 9.87 -4.76
C ALA A 321 3.45 11.07 -3.95
N THR A 322 2.54 11.88 -3.41
CA THR A 322 2.87 13.13 -2.70
C THR A 322 2.49 13.03 -1.24
N LEU A 323 3.37 13.47 -0.34
CA LEU A 323 3.17 13.38 1.10
C LEU A 323 2.06 14.34 1.55
N VAL A 324 1.14 13.87 2.39
CA VAL A 324 0.04 14.65 2.94
C VAL A 324 0.04 14.49 4.45
N ARG A 325 -0.11 15.61 5.17
CA ARG A 325 -0.16 15.66 6.63
C ARG A 325 -1.59 15.42 7.14
N GLY A 326 -1.74 14.70 8.24
CA GLY A 326 -3.01 14.59 8.97
C GLY A 326 -3.66 13.20 8.89
N THR A 327 -4.77 13.06 9.60
CA THR A 327 -5.48 11.79 9.82
C THR A 327 -6.79 11.69 9.05
N GLU A 328 -7.13 12.70 8.25
CA GLU A 328 -8.37 12.71 7.47
C GLU A 328 -8.10 13.30 6.09
N TRP A 329 -8.60 12.63 5.06
CA TRP A 329 -8.67 13.13 3.69
C TRP A 329 -10.12 13.14 3.25
N THR A 330 -10.55 14.22 2.60
CA THR A 330 -11.86 14.32 1.95
C THR A 330 -11.65 14.54 0.47
N MET A 331 -12.36 13.74 -0.33
CA MET A 331 -12.34 13.74 -1.77
C MET A 331 -13.73 14.10 -2.31
N VAL A 332 -13.77 14.84 -3.41
CA VAL A 332 -14.97 15.39 -4.02
C VAL A 332 -14.96 15.10 -5.53
N GLU A 333 -15.93 14.30 -5.97
CA GLU A 333 -16.20 14.00 -7.38
C GLU A 333 -17.39 14.85 -7.85
N ARG A 334 -17.12 16.01 -8.44
CA ARG A 334 -18.14 17.06 -8.69
C ARG A 334 -19.14 16.76 -9.83
N HIS A 335 -18.76 15.89 -10.75
CA HIS A 335 -19.43 15.72 -12.03
C HIS A 335 -19.74 14.25 -12.32
N MET A 336 -20.34 13.53 -11.36
CA MET A 336 -20.73 12.14 -11.56
C MET A 336 -21.82 12.03 -12.66
N PRO A 337 -21.71 11.06 -13.59
CA PRO A 337 -22.63 10.90 -14.72
C PRO A 337 -23.94 10.23 -14.29
N THR A 338 -24.73 10.91 -13.47
CA THR A 338 -26.00 10.38 -12.92
C THR A 338 -27.15 10.34 -13.93
N ASP A 339 -26.94 10.86 -15.14
CA ASP A 339 -27.89 10.88 -16.26
C ASP A 339 -27.52 9.91 -17.39
N MET A 340 -26.51 9.06 -17.17
CA MET A 340 -26.16 7.97 -18.09
C MET A 340 -27.23 6.87 -18.05
N ASP A 341 -27.69 6.47 -19.22
CA ASP A 341 -28.73 5.45 -19.44
C ASP A 341 -28.41 4.68 -20.74
N PHE A 342 -29.31 3.83 -21.25
CA PHE A 342 -29.09 3.03 -22.46
C PHE A 342 -28.94 3.83 -23.76
N ALA A 343 -29.34 5.11 -23.78
CA ALA A 343 -29.12 5.96 -24.95
C ALA A 343 -27.64 6.37 -25.06
N PRO A 344 -27.12 6.60 -26.29
CA PRO A 344 -25.76 7.12 -26.46
C PRO A 344 -25.54 8.35 -25.58
N TRP A 345 -24.45 8.38 -24.82
CA TRP A 345 -24.17 9.42 -23.85
C TRP A 345 -22.82 10.08 -24.13
N HIS A 346 -22.72 11.39 -23.91
CA HIS A 346 -21.50 12.17 -24.10
C HIS A 346 -21.18 12.98 -22.84
N PRO A 347 -19.92 13.01 -22.35
CA PRO A 347 -19.55 13.72 -21.11
C PRO A 347 -20.03 15.17 -21.01
N GLU A 348 -19.98 15.90 -22.12
CA GLU A 348 -20.40 17.31 -22.16
C GLU A 348 -21.88 17.51 -22.53
N LYS A 349 -22.50 16.54 -23.21
CA LYS A 349 -23.86 16.70 -23.80
C LYS A 349 -24.92 15.88 -23.09
N GLY A 350 -24.52 14.99 -22.18
CA GLY A 350 -25.39 14.02 -21.54
C GLY A 350 -25.95 12.98 -22.51
N SER A 351 -27.12 12.46 -22.16
CA SER A 351 -27.84 11.45 -22.93
C SER A 351 -28.43 12.03 -24.23
N LEU A 352 -28.06 11.44 -25.37
CA LEU A 352 -28.56 11.79 -26.70
C LEU A 352 -29.89 11.08 -26.97
N LYS A 353 -30.99 11.72 -26.54
CA LYS A 353 -32.35 11.16 -26.66
C LYS A 353 -32.94 11.25 -28.07
N CYS A 354 -32.33 12.05 -28.95
CA CYS A 354 -32.79 12.23 -30.33
C CYS A 354 -31.70 11.82 -31.32
N LEU A 355 -32.03 10.85 -32.18
CA LEU A 355 -31.18 10.40 -33.27
C LEU A 355 -31.79 10.80 -34.62
N SER A 356 -30.93 11.10 -35.60
CA SER A 356 -31.39 11.33 -36.98
C SER A 356 -31.96 10.05 -37.59
N ASP A 357 -32.87 10.19 -38.56
CA ASP A 357 -33.47 9.00 -39.19
C ASP A 357 -32.46 8.15 -39.95
N LYS A 358 -31.41 8.78 -40.49
CA LYS A 358 -30.25 8.07 -41.04
C LYS A 358 -29.58 7.20 -39.98
N ALA A 359 -29.27 7.75 -38.81
CA ALA A 359 -28.66 6.99 -37.71
C ALA A 359 -29.57 5.84 -37.24
N LYS A 360 -30.88 6.09 -37.08
CA LYS A 360 -31.85 5.05 -36.72
C LYS A 360 -31.88 3.92 -37.76
N SER A 361 -31.86 4.25 -39.05
CA SER A 361 -31.84 3.27 -40.14
C SER A 361 -30.57 2.41 -40.10
N THR A 362 -29.40 3.04 -39.92
CA THR A 362 -28.13 2.33 -39.79
C THR A 362 -28.11 1.40 -38.57
N ILE A 363 -28.53 1.89 -37.40
CA ILE A 363 -28.60 1.09 -36.17
C ILE A 363 -29.52 -0.11 -36.36
N ARG A 364 -30.71 0.10 -36.96
CA ARG A 364 -31.67 -0.98 -37.23
C ARG A 364 -31.07 -2.06 -38.14
N ALA A 365 -30.36 -1.67 -39.20
CA ALA A 365 -29.75 -2.62 -40.12
C ALA A 365 -28.66 -3.46 -39.43
N ALA A 366 -27.82 -2.84 -38.59
CA ALA A 366 -26.80 -3.53 -37.80
C ALA A 366 -27.44 -4.48 -36.79
N ALA A 367 -28.43 -4.01 -36.02
CA ALA A 367 -29.13 -4.82 -35.02
C ALA A 367 -29.82 -6.05 -35.66
N ALA A 368 -30.46 -5.89 -36.83
CA ALA A 368 -31.05 -7.02 -37.54
C ALA A 368 -30.00 -8.07 -37.93
N LYS A 369 -28.80 -7.63 -38.35
CA LYS A 369 -27.68 -8.53 -38.65
C LYS A 369 -27.16 -9.22 -37.39
N GLU A 370 -26.98 -8.51 -36.29
CA GLU A 370 -26.51 -9.07 -35.01
C GLU A 370 -27.50 -10.08 -34.41
N LEU A 371 -28.79 -9.75 -34.42
CA LEU A 371 -29.85 -10.64 -33.93
C LEU A 371 -30.06 -11.88 -34.81
N SER A 372 -29.63 -11.85 -36.08
CA SER A 372 -29.68 -13.00 -36.99
C SER A 372 -28.55 -14.01 -36.75
N GLN A 373 -27.57 -13.67 -35.92
CA GLN A 373 -26.45 -14.55 -35.64
C GLN A 373 -26.87 -15.69 -34.69
N ASN A 374 -26.06 -16.75 -34.67
CA ASN A 374 -26.26 -17.84 -33.73
C ASN A 374 -25.86 -17.41 -32.31
N ILE A 375 -26.81 -16.86 -31.56
CA ILE A 375 -26.59 -16.36 -30.19
C ILE A 375 -26.09 -17.47 -29.28
N VAL A 376 -26.64 -18.68 -29.38
CA VAL A 376 -26.20 -19.82 -28.54
C VAL A 376 -24.72 -20.11 -28.76
N ALA A 377 -24.26 -20.16 -30.01
CA ALA A 377 -22.85 -20.39 -30.32
C ALA A 377 -21.93 -19.24 -29.88
N GLN A 378 -22.46 -18.05 -29.58
CA GLN A 378 -21.69 -16.88 -29.15
C GLN A 378 -21.72 -16.65 -27.64
N THR A 379 -22.77 -17.12 -26.94
CA THR A 379 -22.95 -16.87 -25.51
C THR A 379 -22.74 -18.11 -24.65
N ASN A 380 -22.88 -19.32 -25.22
CA ASN A 380 -22.63 -20.58 -24.52
C ASN A 380 -21.21 -21.08 -24.83
N LEU A 381 -20.22 -20.33 -24.35
CA LEU A 381 -18.80 -20.59 -24.57
C LEU A 381 -18.17 -21.30 -23.35
N ASP A 382 -17.04 -21.95 -23.56
CA ASP A 382 -16.21 -22.60 -22.54
C ASP A 382 -14.97 -21.78 -22.12
N SER A 383 -14.90 -20.53 -22.56
CA SER A 383 -13.78 -19.59 -22.36
C SER A 383 -13.77 -18.88 -21.01
#